data_AF-D2QQU2-F1
#
_entry.id   AF-D2QQU2-F1
#
_cell.length_a   1.000
_cell.length_b   1.000
_cell.length_c   1.000
_cell.angle_alpha   90.00
_cell.angle_beta   90.00
_cell.angle_gamma   90.00
#
_symmetry.space_group_name_H-M   'P 1'
#
loop_
_entity.id
_entity.type
_entity.pdbx_description
1 polymer ?
#
loop_
_entity_poly.entity_id
_entity_poly.type
_entity_poly.pdbx_seq_one_letter_code
_entity_poly.pdbx_strand_id
1 'polypeptide(L)'
;MSFQSLQIRYQTARSLPAPYSYFYTLTINTVAANAIQVDLAITYPDRDDIDDDELIAEGYTRDDDFAWSGRLPKAWWEAIANLVRKTKLQPGNEEDLSEDDDFWEIAVTANGNKTSGRPAKADDWQYLMQELIQATYEAMGRERPFELTYLNLSNPSGEHELRLKATFAERSVTVTSVENRQEQKKTVPWSTLLHVMSQVYNYDYDPDDAQLKRPRRDGQWLNLGTEEWYDIGSYKALHKLFRDL
;
A
#
# COMPACT_ATOMS: atom_id res chain seq x y z
N MET A 1 -6.84 24.21 -1.55
CA MET A 1 -8.28 23.92 -1.53
C MET A 1 -8.47 22.63 -0.76
N SER A 2 -9.35 22.60 0.24
CA SER A 2 -9.78 21.37 0.91
C SER A 2 -11.01 20.83 0.18
N PHE A 3 -10.98 19.59 -0.29
CA PHE A 3 -12.17 18.94 -0.82
C PHE A 3 -13.15 18.63 0.33
N GLN A 4 -14.44 18.57 0.02
CA GLN A 4 -15.51 18.17 0.94
C GLN A 4 -15.95 16.73 0.66
N SER A 5 -16.03 16.38 -0.64
CA SER A 5 -16.38 15.04 -1.10
C SER A 5 -15.57 14.69 -2.35
N LEU A 6 -15.24 13.41 -2.49
CA LEU A 6 -14.53 12.82 -3.61
C LEU A 6 -15.26 11.53 -3.99
N GLN A 7 -15.53 11.34 -5.27
CA GLN A 7 -16.09 10.12 -5.83
C GLN A 7 -15.16 9.62 -6.93
N ILE A 8 -14.87 8.33 -6.93
CA ILE A 8 -14.06 7.67 -7.96
C ILE A 8 -14.81 6.45 -8.47
N ARG A 9 -14.81 6.30 -9.80
CA ARG A 9 -15.09 5.06 -10.50
C ARG A 9 -13.83 4.67 -11.26
N TYR A 10 -13.38 3.45 -11.05
CA TYR A 10 -12.24 2.88 -11.73
C TYR A 10 -12.60 1.52 -12.30
N GLN A 11 -12.08 1.20 -13.46
CA GLN A 11 -12.14 -0.14 -14.04
C GLN A 11 -10.84 -0.39 -14.80
N THR A 12 -10.30 -1.60 -14.64
CA THR A 12 -9.12 -2.05 -15.40
C THR A 12 -9.41 -2.06 -16.90
N ALA A 13 -8.36 -1.97 -17.71
CA ALA A 13 -8.41 -2.14 -19.17
C ALA A 13 -9.23 -3.37 -19.58
N ARG A 14 -9.94 -3.27 -20.71
CA ARG A 14 -10.81 -4.36 -21.23
C ARG A 14 -10.00 -5.54 -21.74
N SER A 15 -8.75 -5.33 -22.14
CA SER A 15 -7.83 -6.38 -22.54
C SER A 15 -7.31 -7.24 -21.38
N LEU A 16 -7.49 -6.79 -20.13
CA LEU A 16 -7.14 -7.56 -18.95
C LEU A 16 -8.24 -8.61 -18.69
N PRO A 17 -7.95 -9.92 -18.75
CA PRO A 17 -8.95 -10.96 -18.55
C PRO A 17 -9.24 -11.19 -17.06
N ALA A 18 -10.37 -11.84 -16.78
CA ALA A 18 -10.57 -12.47 -15.47
C ALA A 18 -9.47 -13.54 -15.22
N PRO A 19 -9.03 -13.76 -13.97
CA PRO A 19 -9.54 -13.16 -12.73
C PRO A 19 -8.91 -11.80 -12.39
N TYR A 20 -8.01 -11.27 -13.22
CA TYR A 20 -7.23 -10.06 -12.90
C TYR A 20 -8.02 -8.75 -13.12
N SER A 21 -9.07 -8.77 -13.93
CA SER A 21 -9.94 -7.62 -14.14
C SER A 21 -10.75 -7.29 -12.89
N TYR A 22 -10.90 -5.99 -12.62
CA TYR A 22 -11.76 -5.51 -11.54
C TYR A 22 -12.22 -4.09 -11.78
N PHE A 23 -13.27 -3.70 -11.07
CA PHE A 23 -13.68 -2.31 -10.96
C PHE A 23 -13.96 -1.96 -9.51
N TYR A 24 -13.86 -0.68 -9.18
CA TYR A 24 -14.29 -0.20 -7.87
C TYR A 24 -15.01 1.13 -7.94
N THR A 25 -15.88 1.32 -6.95
CA THR A 25 -16.48 2.61 -6.62
C THR A 25 -15.97 3.04 -5.26
N LEU A 26 -15.62 4.31 -5.14
CA LEU A 26 -15.11 4.89 -3.91
C LEU A 26 -15.76 6.23 -3.66
N THR A 27 -16.35 6.40 -2.49
CA THR A 27 -16.83 7.69 -1.99
C THR A 27 -16.05 8.06 -0.74
N ILE A 28 -15.55 9.29 -0.71
CA ILE A 28 -14.83 9.85 0.44
C ILE A 28 -15.48 11.17 0.82
N ASN A 29 -15.89 11.28 2.09
CA ASN A 29 -16.45 12.50 2.65
C ASN A 29 -15.59 12.97 3.83
N THR A 30 -15.31 14.28 3.89
CA THR A 30 -14.65 14.85 5.06
C THR A 30 -15.57 14.85 6.26
N VAL A 31 -15.07 14.39 7.41
CA VAL A 31 -15.79 14.42 8.68
C VAL A 31 -15.03 15.26 9.71
N ALA A 32 -15.55 15.34 10.95
CA ALA A 32 -14.93 16.09 12.03
C ALA A 32 -13.44 15.72 12.24
N ALA A 33 -12.67 16.67 12.77
CA ALA A 33 -11.21 16.55 13.00
C ALA A 33 -10.39 16.25 11.73
N ASN A 34 -10.91 16.59 10.55
CA ASN A 34 -10.30 16.29 9.25
C ASN A 34 -10.02 14.80 9.04
N ALA A 35 -10.76 13.90 9.69
CA ALA A 35 -10.81 12.50 9.29
C ALA A 35 -11.67 12.36 8.02
N ILE A 36 -11.63 11.18 7.41
CA ILE A 36 -12.49 10.85 6.26
C ILE A 36 -13.43 9.69 6.60
N GLN A 37 -14.67 9.79 6.13
CA GLN A 37 -15.54 8.65 5.93
C GLN A 37 -15.29 8.11 4.54
N VAL A 38 -15.09 6.80 4.43
CA VAL A 38 -14.80 6.09 3.18
C VAL A 38 -15.86 5.02 2.99
N ASP A 39 -16.37 4.93 1.78
CA ASP A 39 -17.24 3.87 1.29
C ASP A 39 -16.61 3.30 0.01
N LEU A 40 -16.12 2.07 0.08
CA LEU A 40 -15.42 1.37 -1.00
C LEU A 40 -16.19 0.10 -1.36
N ALA A 41 -16.36 -0.16 -2.66
CA ALA A 41 -16.84 -1.42 -3.18
C ALA A 41 -15.99 -1.82 -4.39
N ILE A 42 -15.42 -3.03 -4.37
CA ILE A 42 -14.62 -3.66 -5.42
C ILE A 42 -15.38 -4.89 -5.89
N THR A 43 -15.47 -5.05 -7.21
CA THR A 43 -16.08 -6.22 -7.85
C THR A 43 -15.14 -6.80 -8.89
N TYR A 44 -15.07 -8.13 -8.91
CA TYR A 44 -14.28 -8.90 -9.85
C TYR A 44 -15.20 -9.64 -10.83
N PRO A 45 -15.39 -9.11 -12.05
CA PRO A 45 -16.34 -9.66 -13.00
C PRO A 45 -15.84 -10.95 -13.68
N ASP A 46 -16.78 -11.64 -14.34
CA ASP A 46 -16.51 -12.69 -15.33
C ASP A 46 -15.67 -13.88 -14.83
N ARG A 47 -15.75 -14.17 -13.53
CA ARG A 47 -15.09 -15.35 -12.91
C ARG A 47 -15.96 -16.59 -12.92
N ASP A 48 -17.26 -16.47 -13.23
CA ASP A 48 -18.24 -17.55 -13.16
C ASP A 48 -17.81 -18.80 -13.97
N ASP A 49 -17.15 -18.59 -15.11
CA ASP A 49 -16.71 -19.64 -16.02
C ASP A 49 -15.30 -20.20 -15.73
N ILE A 50 -14.57 -19.67 -14.73
CA ILE A 50 -13.24 -20.15 -14.33
C ILE A 50 -13.40 -21.24 -13.28
N ASP A 51 -12.63 -22.32 -13.35
CA ASP A 51 -12.66 -23.38 -12.34
C ASP A 51 -12.12 -22.90 -10.97
N ASP A 52 -12.63 -23.44 -9.88
CA ASP A 52 -12.22 -23.02 -8.53
C ASP A 52 -10.74 -23.35 -8.26
N ASP A 53 -10.23 -24.48 -8.76
CA ASP A 53 -8.82 -24.84 -8.60
C ASP A 53 -7.90 -23.89 -9.39
N GLU A 54 -8.37 -23.42 -10.56
CA GLU A 54 -7.68 -22.40 -11.37
C GLU A 54 -7.67 -21.04 -10.67
N LEU A 55 -8.82 -20.59 -10.13
CA LEU A 55 -8.90 -19.35 -9.35
C LEU A 55 -7.94 -19.38 -8.15
N ILE A 56 -7.95 -20.48 -7.38
CA ILE A 56 -7.08 -20.62 -6.20
C ILE A 56 -5.61 -20.66 -6.60
N ALA A 57 -5.26 -21.34 -7.70
CA ALA A 57 -3.89 -21.36 -8.20
C ALA A 57 -3.38 -19.96 -8.59
N GLU A 58 -4.27 -19.09 -9.08
CA GLU A 58 -4.00 -17.69 -9.38
C GLU A 58 -4.10 -16.77 -8.15
N GLY A 59 -4.42 -17.30 -6.97
CA GLY A 59 -4.50 -16.56 -5.70
C GLY A 59 -5.84 -15.86 -5.45
N TYR A 60 -6.90 -16.27 -6.15
CA TYR A 60 -8.25 -15.72 -6.05
C TYR A 60 -9.25 -16.73 -5.47
N THR A 61 -10.40 -16.23 -5.04
CA THR A 61 -11.56 -17.00 -4.63
C THR A 61 -12.84 -16.47 -5.31
N ARG A 62 -13.94 -17.21 -5.16
CA ARG A 62 -15.26 -16.76 -5.62
C ARG A 62 -15.79 -15.56 -4.84
N ASP A 63 -15.34 -15.38 -3.61
CA ASP A 63 -15.86 -14.38 -2.66
C ASP A 63 -14.89 -13.20 -2.46
N ASP A 64 -14.09 -12.88 -3.48
CA ASP A 64 -13.12 -11.77 -3.41
C ASP A 64 -13.77 -10.39 -3.52
N ASP A 65 -15.02 -10.32 -3.98
CA ASP A 65 -15.81 -9.08 -3.95
C ASP A 65 -15.75 -8.46 -2.56
N PHE A 66 -15.43 -7.18 -2.51
CA PHE A 66 -15.08 -6.51 -1.28
C PHE A 66 -15.84 -5.21 -1.12
N ALA A 67 -16.50 -5.05 0.03
CA ALA A 67 -17.14 -3.80 0.41
C ALA A 67 -16.73 -3.39 1.83
N TRP A 68 -16.42 -2.11 2.00
CA TRP A 68 -16.05 -1.56 3.29
C TRP A 68 -16.57 -0.12 3.45
N SER A 69 -17.12 0.16 4.62
CA SER A 69 -17.51 1.51 5.03
C SER A 69 -16.94 1.80 6.42
N GLY A 70 -16.18 2.88 6.54
CA GLY A 70 -15.51 3.19 7.78
C GLY A 70 -14.81 4.54 7.79
N ARG A 71 -14.13 4.82 8.90
CA ARG A 71 -13.39 6.07 9.10
C ARG A 71 -11.90 5.82 9.04
N LEU A 72 -11.19 6.69 8.33
CA LEU A 72 -9.73 6.75 8.34
C LEU A 72 -9.25 8.11 8.89
N PRO A 73 -8.08 8.15 9.55
CA PRO A 73 -7.61 9.33 10.27
C PRO A 73 -7.20 10.49 9.35
N LYS A 74 -6.87 11.61 9.99
CA LYS A 74 -6.45 12.86 9.33
C LYS A 74 -5.29 12.70 8.35
N ALA A 75 -4.37 11.77 8.60
CA ALA A 75 -3.26 11.51 7.69
C ALA A 75 -3.74 11.13 6.27
N TRP A 76 -4.83 10.38 6.16
CA TRP A 76 -5.46 10.04 4.88
C TRP A 76 -6.10 11.24 4.20
N TRP A 77 -6.82 12.07 4.96
CA TRP A 77 -7.34 13.34 4.44
C TRP A 77 -6.23 14.22 3.86
N GLU A 78 -5.11 14.36 4.57
CA GLU A 78 -3.97 15.17 4.14
C GLU A 78 -3.36 14.63 2.83
N ALA A 79 -3.19 13.32 2.72
CA ALA A 79 -2.67 12.67 1.51
C ALA A 79 -3.58 12.92 0.29
N ILE A 80 -4.89 12.68 0.44
CA ILE A 80 -5.87 12.87 -0.64
C ILE A 80 -5.99 14.35 -0.99
N ALA A 81 -6.06 15.26 -0.01
CA ALA A 81 -6.15 16.69 -0.26
C ALA A 81 -4.93 17.22 -1.00
N ASN A 82 -3.74 16.68 -0.69
CA ASN A 82 -2.51 17.01 -1.40
C ASN A 82 -2.54 16.54 -2.86
N LEU A 83 -3.06 15.35 -3.14
CA LEU A 83 -3.23 14.82 -4.50
C LEU A 83 -4.27 15.61 -5.29
N VAL A 84 -5.45 15.85 -4.71
CA VAL A 84 -6.52 16.66 -5.30
C VAL A 84 -6.02 18.04 -5.70
N ARG A 85 -5.24 18.72 -4.85
CA ARG A 85 -4.69 20.05 -5.14
C ARG A 85 -3.76 20.07 -6.37
N LYS A 86 -3.06 18.97 -6.65
CA LYS A 86 -2.14 18.84 -7.79
C LYS A 86 -2.84 18.30 -9.05
N THR A 87 -4.04 17.74 -8.89
CA THR A 87 -4.76 17.06 -9.96
C THR A 87 -5.33 18.07 -10.95
N LYS A 88 -5.12 17.77 -12.24
CA LYS A 88 -5.84 18.42 -13.34
C LYS A 88 -6.79 17.39 -13.91
N LEU A 89 -8.09 17.69 -13.87
CA LEU A 89 -9.10 16.86 -14.50
C LEU A 89 -9.29 17.30 -15.95
N GLN A 90 -9.35 16.34 -16.85
CA GLN A 90 -9.64 16.52 -18.26
C GLN A 90 -11.01 15.92 -18.57
N PRO A 91 -11.78 16.50 -19.51
CA PRO A 91 -12.94 15.82 -20.05
C PRO A 91 -12.51 14.44 -20.57
N GLY A 92 -13.30 13.42 -20.28
CA GLY A 92 -13.07 12.07 -20.78
C GLY A 92 -14.39 11.48 -21.27
N ASN A 93 -14.35 10.84 -22.43
CA ASN A 93 -15.41 9.95 -22.89
C ASN A 93 -14.95 8.51 -22.70
N GLU A 94 -15.82 7.65 -22.20
CA GLU A 94 -15.57 6.21 -22.10
C GLU A 94 -15.36 5.58 -23.48
N GLU A 95 -16.05 6.10 -24.50
CA GLU A 95 -15.96 5.61 -25.89
C GLU A 95 -14.60 5.91 -26.54
N ASP A 96 -13.83 6.86 -26.01
CA ASP A 96 -12.50 7.23 -26.53
C ASP A 96 -11.38 6.35 -25.96
N LEU A 97 -11.68 5.42 -25.04
CA LEU A 97 -10.69 4.50 -24.48
C LEU A 97 -10.36 3.39 -25.48
N SER A 98 -9.07 3.08 -25.62
CA SER A 98 -8.66 1.83 -26.25
C SER A 98 -8.92 0.63 -25.34
N GLU A 99 -8.80 -0.57 -25.88
CA GLU A 99 -8.98 -1.81 -25.10
C GLU A 99 -7.94 -1.95 -23.98
N ASP A 100 -6.78 -1.30 -24.12
CA ASP A 100 -5.65 -1.33 -23.17
C ASP A 100 -5.67 -0.19 -22.15
N ASP A 101 -6.64 0.74 -22.24
CA ASP A 101 -6.72 1.87 -21.31
C ASP A 101 -7.64 1.57 -20.12
N ASP A 102 -7.14 1.85 -18.92
CA ASP A 102 -7.96 1.87 -17.70
C ASP A 102 -9.01 3.00 -17.76
N PHE A 103 -10.21 2.71 -17.28
CA PHE A 103 -11.23 3.73 -17.07
C PHE A 103 -11.04 4.43 -15.72
N TRP A 104 -11.03 5.76 -15.78
CA TRP A 104 -11.09 6.63 -14.60
C TRP A 104 -12.22 7.65 -14.76
N GLU A 105 -12.98 7.84 -13.69
CA GLU A 105 -13.86 9.00 -13.51
C GLU A 105 -13.72 9.49 -12.07
N ILE A 106 -13.27 10.73 -11.92
CA ILE A 106 -13.09 11.38 -10.62
C ILE A 106 -14.02 12.57 -10.56
N ALA A 107 -14.81 12.67 -9.48
CA ALA A 107 -15.59 13.85 -9.16
C ALA A 107 -15.17 14.41 -7.80
N VAL A 108 -14.79 15.69 -7.78
CA VAL A 108 -14.37 16.41 -6.57
C VAL A 108 -15.38 17.52 -6.30
N THR A 109 -15.87 17.58 -5.06
CA THR A 109 -16.65 18.71 -4.57
C THR A 109 -15.81 19.52 -3.60
N ALA A 110 -15.58 20.80 -3.88
CA ALA A 110 -14.85 21.72 -3.02
C ALA A 110 -15.52 23.10 -3.04
N ASN A 111 -15.74 23.67 -1.85
CA ASN A 111 -16.41 24.98 -1.68
C ASN A 111 -17.75 25.08 -2.42
N GLY A 112 -18.53 24.00 -2.47
CA GLY A 112 -19.80 23.93 -3.20
C GLY A 112 -19.70 23.78 -4.72
N ASN A 113 -18.50 23.83 -5.29
CA ASN A 113 -18.28 23.56 -6.72
C ASN A 113 -17.94 22.09 -6.94
N LYS A 114 -18.60 21.46 -7.91
CA LYS A 114 -18.29 20.10 -8.36
C LYS A 114 -17.52 20.16 -9.68
N THR A 115 -16.37 19.50 -9.73
CA THR A 115 -15.60 19.27 -10.96
C THR A 115 -15.42 17.78 -11.18
N SER A 116 -15.55 17.31 -12.42
CA SER A 116 -15.37 15.91 -12.76
C SER A 116 -14.57 15.71 -14.04
N GLY A 117 -13.98 14.53 -14.18
CA GLY A 117 -13.24 14.12 -15.38
C GLY A 117 -12.20 13.05 -15.08
N ARG A 118 -11.31 12.83 -16.04
CA ARG A 118 -10.14 11.95 -15.93
C ARG A 118 -8.93 12.68 -15.36
N PRO A 119 -8.14 12.06 -14.47
CA PRO A 119 -6.89 12.66 -14.04
C PRO A 119 -5.88 12.67 -15.18
N ALA A 120 -5.23 13.81 -15.45
CA ALA A 120 -4.13 13.89 -16.41
C ALA A 120 -2.89 13.06 -16.03
N LYS A 121 -2.84 12.56 -14.80
CA LYS A 121 -1.81 11.66 -14.25
C LYS A 121 -2.49 10.55 -13.46
N ALA A 122 -2.90 9.48 -14.14
CA ALA A 122 -3.59 8.37 -13.51
C ALA A 122 -2.72 7.62 -12.49
N ASP A 123 -1.41 7.48 -12.77
CA ASP A 123 -0.46 6.76 -11.89
C ASP A 123 -0.42 7.30 -10.45
N ASP A 124 -0.47 8.62 -10.28
CA ASP A 124 -0.49 9.26 -8.95
C ASP A 124 -1.75 8.85 -8.15
N TRP A 125 -2.87 8.67 -8.85
CA TRP A 125 -4.13 8.20 -8.25
C TRP A 125 -4.10 6.69 -8.00
N GLN A 126 -3.65 5.90 -8.98
CA GLN A 126 -3.52 4.45 -8.84
C GLN A 126 -2.71 4.10 -7.60
N TYR A 127 -1.56 4.75 -7.41
CA TYR A 127 -0.71 4.54 -6.25
C TYR A 127 -1.42 4.83 -4.93
N LEU A 128 -2.04 6.01 -4.80
CA LEU A 128 -2.72 6.38 -3.55
C LEU A 128 -3.95 5.51 -3.28
N MET A 129 -4.66 5.06 -4.33
CA MET A 129 -5.81 4.18 -4.19
C MET A 129 -5.41 2.77 -3.78
N GLN A 130 -4.30 2.23 -4.29
CA GLN A 130 -3.74 0.96 -3.81
C GLN A 130 -3.42 1.02 -2.31
N GLU A 131 -2.74 2.09 -1.85
CA GLU A 131 -2.47 2.27 -0.43
C GLU A 131 -3.77 2.42 0.39
N LEU A 132 -4.80 3.10 -0.15
CA LEU A 132 -6.08 3.28 0.53
C LEU A 132 -6.84 1.96 0.66
N ILE A 133 -6.85 1.15 -0.39
CA ILE A 133 -7.47 -0.18 -0.39
C ILE A 133 -6.78 -1.05 0.67
N GLN A 134 -5.45 -1.08 0.73
CA GLN A 134 -4.70 -1.76 1.80
C GLN A 134 -5.09 -1.23 3.19
N ALA A 135 -5.26 0.08 3.35
CA ALA A 135 -5.75 0.65 4.60
C ALA A 135 -7.14 0.15 5.00
N THR A 136 -8.04 -0.08 4.03
CA THR A 136 -9.37 -0.65 4.31
C THR A 136 -9.30 -2.13 4.71
N TYR A 137 -8.43 -2.92 4.06
CA TYR A 137 -8.20 -4.31 4.44
C TYR A 137 -7.58 -4.43 5.83
N GLU A 138 -6.60 -3.60 6.15
CA GLU A 138 -5.97 -3.53 7.47
C GLU A 138 -6.97 -3.08 8.54
N ALA A 139 -7.79 -2.05 8.27
CA ALA A 139 -8.81 -1.57 9.19
C ALA A 139 -9.93 -2.60 9.45
N MET A 140 -10.22 -3.47 8.49
CA MET A 140 -11.16 -4.59 8.66
C MET A 140 -10.53 -5.78 9.39
N GLY A 141 -9.20 -5.82 9.53
CA GLY A 141 -8.46 -6.94 10.09
C GLY A 141 -8.29 -8.12 9.11
N ARG A 142 -8.52 -7.91 7.81
CA ARG A 142 -8.19 -8.90 6.76
C ARG A 142 -6.68 -8.96 6.52
N GLU A 143 -6.00 -7.83 6.63
CA GLU A 143 -4.55 -7.72 6.49
C GLU A 143 -3.88 -7.26 7.78
N ARG A 144 -2.62 -7.66 7.97
CA ARG A 144 -1.77 -7.18 9.05
C ARG A 144 -0.97 -5.96 8.60
N PRO A 145 -0.57 -5.07 9.54
CA PRO A 145 0.40 -4.03 9.24
C PRO A 145 1.68 -4.60 8.61
N PHE A 146 2.32 -3.82 7.75
CA PHE A 146 3.64 -4.15 7.22
C PHE A 146 4.66 -4.16 8.35
N GLU A 147 5.43 -5.23 8.46
CA GLU A 147 6.48 -5.41 9.45
C GLU A 147 7.78 -5.83 8.78
N LEU A 148 8.89 -5.24 9.21
CA LEU A 148 10.22 -5.58 8.75
C LEU A 148 11.18 -5.53 9.93
N THR A 149 12.03 -6.55 10.05
CA THR A 149 13.08 -6.59 11.07
C THR A 149 14.44 -6.76 10.40
N TYR A 150 15.35 -5.85 10.70
CA TYR A 150 16.75 -5.91 10.32
C TYR A 150 17.61 -6.22 11.55
N LEU A 151 18.52 -7.19 11.44
CA LEU A 151 19.50 -7.53 12.48
C LEU A 151 20.92 -7.37 11.95
N ASN A 152 21.78 -6.72 12.73
CA ASN A 152 23.21 -6.67 12.50
C ASN A 152 23.93 -7.35 13.66
N LEU A 153 24.36 -8.59 13.43
CA LEU A 153 25.10 -9.41 14.40
C LEU A 153 26.63 -9.29 14.21
N SER A 154 27.09 -8.57 13.18
CA SER A 154 28.52 -8.35 12.90
C SER A 154 29.07 -7.06 13.51
N ASN A 155 28.28 -6.31 14.28
CA ASN A 155 28.72 -5.02 14.84
C ASN A 155 29.62 -5.22 16.07
N PRO A 156 30.86 -4.71 16.07
CA PRO A 156 31.77 -4.80 17.23
C PRO A 156 31.21 -4.18 18.52
N SER A 157 30.26 -3.25 18.40
CA SER A 157 29.65 -2.55 19.54
C SER A 157 28.47 -3.30 20.17
N GLY A 158 28.18 -4.51 19.68
CA GLY A 158 27.04 -5.33 20.11
C GLY A 158 25.96 -5.43 19.03
N GLU A 159 25.02 -6.36 19.25
CA GLU A 159 23.89 -6.59 18.36
C GLU A 159 23.05 -5.30 18.18
N HIS A 160 22.74 -4.97 16.93
CA HIS A 160 21.81 -3.90 16.59
C HIS A 160 20.60 -4.49 15.85
N GLU A 161 19.42 -4.24 16.38
CA GLU A 161 18.14 -4.63 15.77
C GLU A 161 17.34 -3.38 15.41
N LEU A 162 16.76 -3.36 14.21
CA LEU A 162 15.82 -2.34 13.77
C LEU A 162 14.52 -3.01 13.37
N ARG A 163 13.41 -2.58 13.96
CA ARG A 163 12.06 -3.04 13.62
C ARG A 163 11.29 -1.87 13.03
N LEU A 164 10.86 -2.01 11.78
CA LEU A 164 9.97 -1.08 11.11
C LEU A 164 8.57 -1.68 11.11
N LYS A 165 7.60 -0.90 11.56
CA LYS A 165 6.18 -1.21 11.46
C LYS A 165 5.46 -0.08 10.76
N ALA A 166 4.76 -0.38 9.68
CA ALA A 166 3.90 0.55 8.98
C ALA A 166 2.45 0.09 9.02
N THR A 167 1.56 1.01 9.36
CA THR A 167 0.13 0.77 9.55
C THR A 167 -0.58 1.63 8.53
N PHE A 168 -1.14 1.02 7.49
CA PHE A 168 -1.84 1.69 6.39
C PHE A 168 -3.14 2.33 6.89
N ALA A 169 -3.87 1.67 7.78
CA ALA A 169 -5.08 2.23 8.39
C ALA A 169 -4.81 3.58 9.06
N GLU A 170 -3.66 3.69 9.75
CA GLU A 170 -3.21 4.91 10.42
C GLU A 170 -2.36 5.83 9.53
N ARG A 171 -1.93 5.34 8.36
CA ARG A 171 -0.92 5.95 7.48
C ARG A 171 0.30 6.43 8.28
N SER A 172 0.86 5.55 9.10
CA SER A 172 1.99 5.87 9.99
C SER A 172 3.09 4.82 9.93
N VAL A 173 4.33 5.26 10.16
CA VAL A 173 5.52 4.40 10.19
C VAL A 173 6.25 4.62 11.50
N THR A 174 6.54 3.52 12.19
CA THR A 174 7.34 3.53 13.41
C THR A 174 8.58 2.69 13.23
N VAL A 175 9.72 3.25 13.63
CA VAL A 175 11.01 2.55 13.70
C VAL A 175 11.38 2.38 15.16
N THR A 176 11.74 1.15 15.53
CA THR A 176 12.21 0.76 16.85
C THR A 176 13.62 0.22 16.71
N SER A 177 14.61 0.94 17.21
CA SER A 177 16.00 0.47 17.29
C SER A 177 16.25 -0.12 18.67
N VAL A 178 16.94 -1.26 18.70
CA VAL A 178 17.35 -1.96 19.91
C VAL A 178 18.87 -2.12 19.87
N GLU A 179 19.56 -1.44 20.78
CA GLU A 179 21.00 -1.54 20.99
C GLU A 179 21.27 -1.81 22.46
N ASN A 180 22.12 -2.80 22.77
CA ASN A 180 22.53 -3.08 24.16
C ASN A 180 21.34 -3.21 25.14
N ARG A 181 20.22 -3.79 24.68
CA ARG A 181 18.94 -3.94 25.41
C ARG A 181 18.21 -2.63 25.74
N GLN A 182 18.63 -1.51 25.17
CA GLN A 182 17.86 -0.27 25.19
C GLN A 182 17.04 -0.16 23.91
N GLU A 183 15.76 0.15 24.07
CA GLU A 183 14.84 0.32 22.96
C GLU A 183 14.56 1.82 22.77
N GLN A 184 14.75 2.30 21.54
CA GLN A 184 14.39 3.65 21.11
C GLN A 184 13.36 3.56 19.99
N LYS A 185 12.21 4.20 20.20
CA LYS A 185 11.10 4.21 19.26
C LYS A 185 10.91 5.62 18.71
N LYS A 186 10.80 5.77 17.39
CA LYS A 186 10.52 7.04 16.71
C LYS A 186 9.53 6.85 15.56
N THR A 187 8.71 7.85 15.33
CA THR A 187 7.85 7.93 14.14
C THR A 187 8.62 8.62 13.02
N VAL A 188 8.53 8.08 11.81
CA VAL A 188 9.18 8.61 10.61
C VAL A 188 8.13 8.98 9.56
N PRO A 189 8.46 9.86 8.58
CA PRO A 189 7.53 10.20 7.50
C PRO A 189 7.09 8.97 6.69
N TRP A 190 5.85 8.97 6.18
CA TRP A 190 5.33 7.89 5.33
C TRP A 190 6.21 7.60 4.11
N SER A 191 6.84 8.64 3.54
CA SER A 191 7.78 8.50 2.42
C SER A 191 8.97 7.59 2.73
N THR A 192 9.33 7.41 4.01
CA THR A 192 10.36 6.47 4.43
C THR A 192 9.95 5.03 4.14
N LEU A 193 8.68 4.65 4.36
CA LEU A 193 8.18 3.32 3.99
C LEU A 193 8.33 3.08 2.49
N LEU A 194 7.93 4.05 1.67
CA LEU A 194 7.98 3.90 0.21
C LEU A 194 9.42 3.70 -0.28
N HIS A 195 10.35 4.47 0.29
CA HIS A 195 11.75 4.29 0.00
C HIS A 195 12.24 2.90 0.43
N VAL A 196 11.91 2.45 1.63
CA VAL A 196 12.29 1.11 2.11
C VAL A 196 11.73 0.01 1.21
N MET A 197 10.42 0.02 0.92
CA MET A 197 9.79 -0.97 0.04
C MET A 197 10.43 -1.00 -1.34
N SER A 198 10.75 0.17 -1.93
CA SER A 198 11.41 0.26 -3.24
C SER A 198 12.81 -0.36 -3.27
N GLN A 199 13.50 -0.46 -2.14
CA GLN A 199 14.84 -1.06 -2.07
C GLN A 199 14.75 -2.54 -1.70
N VAL A 200 13.86 -2.87 -0.76
CA VAL A 200 13.65 -4.22 -0.24
C VAL A 200 13.10 -5.12 -1.34
N TYR A 201 11.99 -4.76 -1.98
CA TYR A 201 11.35 -5.60 -2.99
C TYR A 201 12.05 -5.60 -4.35
N ASN A 202 13.07 -4.76 -4.54
CA ASN A 202 13.96 -4.86 -5.71
C ASN A 202 15.02 -5.97 -5.56
N TYR A 203 15.12 -6.56 -4.37
CA TYR A 203 16.05 -7.65 -4.15
C TYR A 203 15.38 -9.00 -4.40
N ASP A 204 16.10 -9.86 -5.12
CA ASP A 204 15.68 -11.23 -5.45
C ASP A 204 16.08 -12.15 -4.30
N TYR A 205 15.14 -12.38 -3.38
CA TYR A 205 15.33 -13.25 -2.23
C TYR A 205 15.16 -14.70 -2.69
N ASP A 206 16.22 -15.51 -2.56
CA ASP A 206 16.12 -16.95 -2.80
C ASP A 206 15.46 -17.64 -1.58
N PRO A 207 14.26 -18.23 -1.73
CA PRO A 207 13.60 -18.94 -0.64
C PRO A 207 14.41 -20.14 -0.12
N ASP A 208 15.25 -20.77 -0.97
CA ASP A 208 16.07 -21.91 -0.57
C ASP A 208 17.21 -21.52 0.38
N ASP A 209 17.62 -20.24 0.36
CA ASP A 209 18.64 -19.68 1.26
C ASP A 209 18.05 -19.15 2.58
N ALA A 210 16.72 -19.13 2.72
CA ALA A 210 16.05 -18.57 3.87
C ALA A 210 16.24 -19.40 5.15
N GLN A 211 16.50 -18.73 6.27
CA GLN A 211 16.47 -19.35 7.59
C GLN A 211 15.09 -19.20 8.22
N LEU A 212 14.46 -20.32 8.59
CA LEU A 212 13.14 -20.33 9.26
C LEU A 212 13.21 -20.04 10.77
N LYS A 213 14.40 -19.74 11.28
CA LYS A 213 14.63 -19.39 12.69
C LYS A 213 15.47 -18.14 12.75
N ARG A 214 15.21 -17.32 13.78
CA ARG A 214 15.99 -16.12 14.04
C ARG A 214 17.49 -16.44 14.04
N PRO A 215 18.29 -15.78 13.19
CA PRO A 215 19.72 -16.03 13.07
C PRO A 215 20.48 -15.81 14.37
N ARG A 216 21.52 -16.62 14.57
CA ARG A 216 22.45 -16.54 15.71
C ARG A 216 23.91 -16.39 15.30
N ARG A 217 24.19 -16.48 14.00
CA ARG A 217 25.54 -16.34 13.44
C ARG A 217 25.76 -14.89 13.02
N ASP A 218 27.01 -14.45 13.08
CA ASP A 218 27.43 -13.15 12.56
C ASP A 218 26.89 -12.95 11.14
N GLY A 219 26.35 -11.77 10.89
CA GLY A 219 25.77 -11.42 9.60
C GLY A 219 24.82 -10.23 9.70
N GLN A 220 24.24 -9.91 8.55
CA GLN A 220 23.25 -8.85 8.40
C GLN A 220 21.99 -9.50 7.84
N TRP A 221 20.92 -9.47 8.62
CA TRP A 221 19.75 -10.30 8.38
C TRP A 221 18.52 -9.45 8.20
N LEU A 222 17.63 -9.90 7.32
CA LEU A 222 16.36 -9.25 7.06
C LEU A 222 15.21 -10.23 7.17
N ASN A 223 14.16 -9.82 7.84
CA ASN A 223 12.88 -10.51 7.92
C ASN A 223 11.77 -9.54 7.47
N LEU A 224 10.89 -10.02 6.60
CA LEU A 224 9.83 -9.22 5.97
C LEU A 224 8.46 -9.47 6.60
N GLY A 225 8.43 -9.78 7.91
CA GLY A 225 7.19 -10.08 8.62
C GLY A 225 6.69 -11.53 8.45
N THR A 226 7.50 -12.40 7.82
CA THR A 226 7.26 -13.84 7.67
C THR A 226 8.10 -14.65 8.66
N GLU A 227 8.16 -15.98 8.52
CA GLU A 227 9.06 -16.83 9.32
C GLU A 227 10.50 -16.82 8.80
N GLU A 228 10.72 -16.30 7.59
CA GLU A 228 11.96 -16.39 6.83
C GLU A 228 12.93 -15.26 7.18
N TRP A 229 14.21 -15.60 7.24
CA TRP A 229 15.31 -14.67 7.45
C TRP A 229 16.33 -14.80 6.33
N TYR A 230 16.64 -13.67 5.71
CA TYR A 230 17.53 -13.59 4.57
C TYR A 230 18.84 -12.92 4.96
N ASP A 231 19.97 -13.53 4.59
CA ASP A 231 21.29 -12.92 4.76
C ASP A 231 21.50 -11.87 3.68
N ILE A 232 21.55 -10.59 4.08
CA ILE A 232 21.71 -9.46 3.17
C ILE A 232 23.11 -8.85 3.22
N GLY A 233 24.11 -9.57 3.75
CA GLY A 233 25.47 -9.07 3.98
C GLY A 233 26.19 -8.57 2.71
N SER A 234 25.87 -9.12 1.55
CA SER A 234 26.40 -8.69 0.25
C SER A 234 25.77 -7.39 -0.27
N TYR A 235 24.63 -6.95 0.28
CA TYR A 235 23.84 -5.83 -0.22
C TYR A 235 24.11 -4.54 0.56
N LYS A 236 25.23 -3.89 0.23
CA LYS A 236 25.68 -2.64 0.87
C LYS A 236 24.63 -1.52 0.86
N ALA A 237 23.76 -1.46 -0.15
CA ALA A 237 22.70 -0.47 -0.25
C ALA A 237 21.64 -0.62 0.86
N LEU A 238 21.16 -1.85 1.08
CA LEU A 238 20.21 -2.15 2.16
C LEU A 238 20.83 -1.93 3.53
N HIS A 239 22.10 -2.34 3.69
CA HIS A 239 22.82 -2.09 4.93
C HIS A 239 22.95 -0.59 5.27
N LYS A 240 23.23 0.24 4.26
CA LYS A 240 23.29 1.70 4.42
C LYS A 240 21.90 2.26 4.76
N LEU A 241 20.88 1.83 4.03
CA LEU A 241 19.49 2.23 4.26
C LEU A 241 19.10 2.01 5.73
N PHE A 242 19.27 0.80 6.27
CA PHE A 242 18.85 0.50 7.64
C PHE A 242 19.70 1.17 8.72
N ARG A 243 20.95 1.55 8.40
CA ARG A 243 21.79 2.33 9.32
C ARG A 243 21.31 3.78 9.43
N ASP A 244 20.80 4.33 8.34
CA ASP A 244 20.35 5.72 8.26
C ASP A 244 18.92 5.93 8.80
N LEU A 245 18.20 4.83 9.10
CA LEU A 245 16.82 4.82 9.59
C LEU A 245 16.65 5.20 11.05
#